data_AF-A0A970UYA5-F1
#
_entry.id   AF-A0A970UYA5-F1
#
_cell.length_a   1.000
_cell.length_b   1.000
_cell.length_c   1.000
_cell.angle_alpha   90.00
_cell.angle_beta   90.00
_cell.angle_gamma   90.00
#
_symmetry.space_group_name_H-M   'P 1'
#
loop_
_entity.id
_entity.type
_entity.pdbx_description
1 polymer ?
#
loop_
_entity_poly.entity_id
_entity_poly.type
_entity_poly.pdbx_seq_one_letter_code
_entity_poly.pdbx_strand_id
1 'polypeptide(L)'
;MKTTLKLLLVFAVLIFTGCDDDFDTKGLSMTLTTAKNVGDKIRLDLRALSEDRPNVWIDLNNNKKKDPGEAVTKFENDFVEYTLGAKTVTIYGTVTAIFCYHNELTALDVSKNIELHNLSCSHNKLTELNLLKNVNLSWIDCYNNQIKGEKMGAFVNNLPKRDPSLTSWLFIVNTDSGSGEGNEISVSQVNTAKARNWEVNNHKGEEYHGK
;
A
#
# COMPACT_ATOMS: atom_id res chain seq x y z
N MET A 1 -38.11 21.54 53.80
CA MET A 1 -37.20 20.56 53.19
C MET A 1 -37.40 20.55 51.68
N LYS A 2 -36.46 21.13 50.94
CA LYS A 2 -36.02 20.75 49.57
C LYS A 2 -34.99 21.80 49.14
N THR A 3 -33.74 21.54 49.48
CA THR A 3 -32.57 22.31 49.08
C THR A 3 -32.18 21.84 47.68
N THR A 4 -32.27 22.71 46.68
CA THR A 4 -31.84 22.39 45.31
C THR A 4 -30.35 22.70 45.18
N LEU A 5 -29.55 21.64 45.02
CA LEU A 5 -28.11 21.69 44.81
C LEU A 5 -27.83 22.27 43.41
N LYS A 6 -27.25 23.48 43.34
CA LYS A 6 -26.72 24.04 42.09
C LYS A 6 -25.33 23.45 41.85
N LEU A 7 -25.21 22.61 40.83
CA LEU A 7 -23.96 22.06 40.33
C LEU A 7 -23.19 23.20 39.62
N LEU A 8 -22.08 23.64 40.19
CA LEU A 8 -21.15 24.57 39.52
C LEU A 8 -20.33 23.77 38.51
N LEU A 9 -20.56 23.97 37.21
CA LEU A 9 -19.65 23.51 36.17
C LEU A 9 -18.44 24.47 36.14
N VAL A 10 -17.28 23.99 36.59
CA VAL A 10 -16.00 24.69 36.37
C VAL A 10 -15.52 24.32 34.97
N PHE A 11 -15.58 25.28 34.03
CA PHE A 11 -14.89 25.14 32.74
C PHE A 11 -13.40 25.31 32.98
N ALA A 12 -12.65 24.22 32.90
CA ALA A 12 -11.20 24.27 32.81
C ALA A 12 -10.82 24.80 31.42
N VAL A 13 -10.20 25.97 31.38
CA VAL A 13 -9.51 26.49 30.19
C VAL A 13 -8.20 25.72 30.08
N LEU A 14 -8.15 24.72 29.19
CA LEU A 14 -6.90 24.07 28.79
C LEU A 14 -6.12 25.03 27.89
N ILE A 15 -5.05 25.60 28.43
CA ILE A 15 -4.05 26.31 27.64
C ILE A 15 -3.20 25.24 26.94
N PHE A 16 -3.40 25.04 25.64
CA PHE A 16 -2.46 24.29 24.81
C PHE A 16 -1.24 25.17 24.52
N THR A 17 -0.17 25.02 25.31
CA THR A 17 1.17 25.38 24.88
C THR A 17 1.84 24.12 24.32
N GLY A 18 1.85 24.02 23.00
CA GLY A 18 2.55 22.97 22.27
C GLY A 18 2.21 23.06 20.80
N CYS A 19 3.07 23.73 20.02
CA CYS A 19 3.11 23.50 18.57
C CYS A 19 3.68 22.11 18.35
N ASP A 20 2.83 21.10 18.48
CA ASP A 20 3.00 19.86 17.75
C ASP A 20 1.81 19.83 16.81
N ASP A 21 2.05 20.19 15.55
CA ASP A 21 1.18 19.82 14.43
C ASP A 21 1.25 18.29 14.32
N ASP A 22 0.61 17.60 15.26
CA ASP A 22 0.31 16.18 15.16
C ASP A 22 -0.72 16.07 14.05
N PHE A 23 -0.23 16.00 12.80
CA PHE A 23 -1.04 15.63 11.65
C PHE A 23 -1.66 14.28 11.99
N ASP A 24 -2.90 14.28 12.46
CA ASP A 24 -3.62 13.08 12.86
C ASP A 24 -3.87 12.22 11.63
N THR A 25 -2.90 11.37 11.32
CA THR A 25 -2.95 10.37 10.26
C THR A 25 -3.91 9.22 10.59
N LYS A 26 -4.62 9.29 11.72
CA LYS A 26 -5.35 8.18 12.35
C LYS A 26 -4.48 6.93 12.57
N GLY A 27 -3.15 7.07 12.53
CA GLY A 27 -2.20 5.97 12.58
C GLY A 27 -2.14 5.10 11.31
N LEU A 28 -2.80 5.52 10.21
CA LEU A 28 -2.79 4.83 8.93
C LEU A 28 -1.50 5.16 8.19
N SER A 29 -0.80 4.11 7.76
CA SER A 29 0.45 4.26 7.03
C SER A 29 0.73 3.07 6.12
N MET A 30 1.76 3.19 5.30
CA MET A 30 2.40 2.08 4.59
C MET A 30 3.90 2.38 4.44
N THR A 31 4.70 1.35 4.29
CA THR A 31 6.16 1.48 4.25
C THR A 31 6.73 0.82 3.01
N LEU A 32 7.62 1.54 2.32
CA LEU A 32 8.32 1.07 1.13
C LEU A 32 9.81 1.02 1.46
N THR A 33 10.43 -0.15 1.33
CA THR A 33 11.90 -0.31 1.46
C THR A 33 12.49 -0.64 0.12
N THR A 34 13.51 0.10 -0.31
CA THR A 34 14.17 -0.04 -1.61
C THR A 34 15.66 -0.39 -1.50
N ALA A 35 16.17 -1.08 -2.52
CA ALA A 35 17.61 -1.29 -2.70
C ALA A 35 18.35 -0.03 -3.19
N LYS A 36 17.64 1.00 -3.67
CA LYS A 36 18.22 2.27 -4.12
C LYS A 36 18.99 2.99 -3.01
N ASN A 37 19.86 3.92 -3.39
CA ASN A 37 20.67 4.70 -2.46
C ASN A 37 19.91 5.94 -1.99
N VAL A 38 20.28 6.45 -0.82
CA VAL A 38 19.85 7.79 -0.40
C VAL A 38 20.33 8.81 -1.44
N GLY A 39 19.45 9.73 -1.83
CA GLY A 39 19.66 10.66 -2.95
C GLY A 39 19.13 10.18 -4.31
N ASP A 40 18.88 8.87 -4.47
CA ASP A 40 18.17 8.37 -5.66
C ASP A 40 16.69 8.71 -5.58
N LYS A 41 15.98 8.53 -6.69
CA LYS A 41 14.53 8.76 -6.78
C LYS A 41 13.73 7.47 -6.81
N ILE A 42 12.55 7.53 -6.19
CA ILE A 42 11.45 6.59 -6.42
C ILE A 42 10.30 7.33 -7.13
N ARG A 43 9.49 6.60 -7.89
CA ARG A 43 8.29 7.14 -8.55
C ARG A 43 7.03 6.53 -7.97
N LEU A 44 6.05 7.35 -7.63
CA LEU A 44 4.79 6.90 -7.04
C LEU A 44 3.62 7.64 -7.70
N ASP A 45 2.55 6.90 -8.02
CA ASP A 45 1.19 7.45 -8.20
C ASP A 45 0.37 6.99 -6.99
N LEU A 46 -0.12 7.96 -6.22
CA LEU A 46 -0.95 7.75 -5.04
C LEU A 46 -2.35 8.29 -5.33
N ARG A 47 -3.39 7.56 -4.94
CA ARG A 47 -4.77 8.04 -5.05
C ARG A 47 -5.43 8.03 -3.69
N ALA A 48 -6.21 9.05 -3.41
CA ALA A 48 -6.97 9.20 -2.17
C ALA A 48 -8.27 9.95 -2.44
N LEU A 49 -9.27 9.69 -1.60
CA LEU A 49 -10.53 10.45 -1.59
C LEU A 49 -10.25 11.91 -1.20
N SER A 50 -11.05 12.84 -1.70
CA SER A 50 -10.76 14.28 -1.57
C SER A 50 -10.66 14.74 -0.12
N GLU A 51 -11.45 14.14 0.76
CA GLU A 51 -11.46 14.34 2.21
C GLU A 51 -10.20 13.83 2.92
N ASP A 52 -9.52 12.83 2.37
CA ASP A 52 -8.32 12.23 2.95
C ASP A 52 -7.03 12.92 2.48
N ARG A 53 -7.03 13.48 1.27
CA ARG A 53 -5.85 14.11 0.62
C ARG A 53 -5.05 15.06 1.52
N PRO A 54 -5.66 15.95 2.33
CA PRO A 54 -4.90 16.86 3.20
C PRO A 54 -4.00 16.16 4.23
N ASN A 55 -4.34 14.92 4.59
CA ASN A 55 -3.63 14.14 5.60
C ASN A 55 -2.60 13.18 5.00
N VAL A 56 -2.49 13.09 3.67
CA VAL A 56 -1.53 12.21 3.01
C VAL A 56 -0.19 12.93 2.80
N TRP A 57 0.89 12.31 3.27
CA TRP A 57 2.26 12.81 3.11
C TRP A 57 3.26 11.66 3.13
N ILE A 58 4.48 11.90 2.64
CA ILE A 58 5.53 10.88 2.55
C ILE A 58 6.73 11.31 3.37
N ASP A 59 7.02 10.57 4.43
CA ASP A 59 8.24 10.68 5.21
C ASP A 59 9.40 10.08 4.40
N LEU A 60 10.13 10.94 3.70
CA LEU A 60 11.19 10.58 2.76
C LEU A 60 12.52 10.28 3.46
N ASN A 61 12.71 10.82 4.66
CA ASN A 61 13.92 10.65 5.45
C ASN A 61 13.73 9.75 6.69
N ASN A 62 12.51 9.22 6.87
CA ASN A 62 12.11 8.31 7.94
C ASN A 62 12.27 8.91 9.35
N ASN A 63 12.10 10.23 9.49
CA ASN A 63 12.24 10.94 10.78
C ASN A 63 10.91 11.08 11.54
N LYS A 64 9.79 10.62 10.96
CA LYS A 64 8.42 10.69 11.48
C LYS A 64 7.88 12.10 11.65
N LYS A 65 8.43 13.07 10.92
CA LYS A 65 8.02 14.47 10.92
C LYS A 65 7.80 14.89 9.49
N LYS A 66 6.70 15.59 9.24
CA LYS A 66 6.40 16.13 7.91
C LYS A 66 7.30 17.32 7.62
N ASP A 67 8.32 17.12 6.81
CA ASP A 67 9.27 18.15 6.42
C ASP A 67 8.82 18.92 5.15
N PRO A 68 9.37 20.12 4.89
CA PRO A 68 9.16 20.81 3.63
C PRO A 68 9.53 19.92 2.42
N GLY A 69 8.57 19.72 1.51
CA GLY A 69 8.74 18.86 0.33
C GLY A 69 8.17 17.45 0.46
N GLU A 70 7.67 17.07 1.64
CA GLU A 70 7.07 15.74 1.90
C GLU A 70 5.54 15.70 1.69
N ALA A 71 4.94 16.85 1.39
CA ALA A 71 3.53 16.91 1.04
C ALA A 71 3.27 16.22 -0.31
N VAL A 72 2.28 15.33 -0.35
CA VAL A 72 1.76 14.80 -1.62
C VAL A 72 0.89 15.87 -2.26
N THR A 73 1.26 16.31 -3.46
CA THR A 73 0.58 17.40 -4.17
C THR A 73 -0.29 16.93 -5.33
N LYS A 74 -0.19 15.65 -5.72
CA LYS A 74 -0.92 15.05 -6.83
C LYS A 74 -1.50 13.71 -6.41
N PHE A 75 -2.77 13.48 -6.78
CA PHE A 75 -3.51 12.27 -6.40
C PHE A 75 -4.18 11.54 -7.58
N GLU A 76 -3.90 11.97 -8.82
CA GLU A 76 -4.66 11.55 -10.00
C GLU A 76 -3.74 11.36 -11.21
N ASN A 77 -3.58 10.09 -11.63
CA ASN A 77 -2.97 9.65 -12.91
C ASN A 77 -1.61 10.29 -13.25
N ASP A 78 -0.78 10.56 -12.23
CA ASP A 78 0.54 11.15 -12.44
C ASP A 78 1.58 10.49 -11.54
N PHE A 79 2.72 10.13 -12.13
CA PHE A 79 3.87 9.63 -11.38
C PHE A 79 4.68 10.82 -10.88
N VAL A 80 4.79 10.91 -9.56
CA VAL A 80 5.66 11.90 -8.92
C VAL A 80 6.95 11.22 -8.51
N GLU A 81 8.07 11.85 -8.86
CA GLU A 81 9.39 11.42 -8.39
C GLU A 81 9.70 12.04 -7.03
N TYR A 82 10.15 11.21 -6.10
CA TYR A 82 10.57 11.61 -4.76
C TYR A 82 12.02 11.22 -4.52
N THR A 83 12.83 12.18 -4.10
CA THR A 83 14.23 11.94 -3.72
C THR A 83 14.27 11.30 -2.33
N LEU A 84 14.96 10.18 -2.22
CA LEU A 84 15.08 9.42 -0.98
C LEU A 84 16.00 10.13 0.02
N GLY A 85 15.50 10.42 1.21
CA GLY A 85 16.31 10.74 2.39
C GLY A 85 16.72 9.49 3.18
N ALA A 86 16.00 8.38 3.01
CA ALA A 86 16.24 7.08 3.62
C ALA A 86 15.88 5.94 2.64
N LYS A 87 16.42 4.74 2.88
CA LYS A 87 16.08 3.53 2.09
C LYS A 87 14.67 3.00 2.37
N THR A 88 14.14 3.32 3.53
CA THR A 88 12.79 3.00 3.95
C THR A 88 12.05 4.31 4.10
N VAL A 89 10.94 4.47 3.38
CA VAL A 89 10.07 5.65 3.45
C VAL A 89 8.69 5.23 3.94
N THR A 90 8.02 6.13 4.64
CA THR A 90 6.67 5.88 5.16
C THR A 90 5.69 6.84 4.52
N ILE A 91 4.63 6.30 3.93
CA ILE A 91 3.51 7.10 3.45
C ILE A 91 2.47 7.07 4.55
N TYR A 92 2.04 8.24 4.97
CA TYR A 92 1.04 8.44 6.01
C TYR A 92 -0.30 8.84 5.40
N GLY A 93 -1.39 8.49 6.08
CA GLY A 93 -2.76 8.80 5.66
C GLY A 93 -3.45 7.69 4.87
N THR A 94 -4.71 7.94 4.52
CA THR A 94 -5.57 6.99 3.79
C THR A 94 -5.31 7.08 2.29
N VAL A 95 -4.97 5.95 1.66
CA VAL A 95 -4.72 5.85 0.23
C VAL A 95 -5.59 4.73 -0.35
N THR A 96 -6.33 5.01 -1.42
CA THR A 96 -7.20 4.05 -2.10
C THR A 96 -6.49 3.30 -3.21
N ALA A 97 -5.42 3.87 -3.78
CA ALA A 97 -4.55 3.17 -4.73
C ALA A 97 -3.09 3.61 -4.62
N ILE A 98 -2.17 2.66 -4.77
CA ILE A 98 -0.73 2.94 -4.92
C ILE A 98 -0.17 2.20 -6.12
N PHE A 99 0.53 2.94 -6.98
CA PHE A 99 1.34 2.41 -8.07
C PHE A 99 2.79 2.78 -7.79
N CYS A 100 3.60 1.77 -7.47
CA CYS A 100 4.99 1.90 -7.06
C CYS A 100 5.92 0.98 -7.85
N TYR A 101 5.56 0.73 -9.11
CA TYR A 101 6.34 -0.14 -10.00
C TYR A 101 7.72 0.46 -10.36
N HIS A 102 8.70 -0.41 -10.64
CA HIS A 102 10.07 -0.04 -11.01
C HIS A 102 10.83 0.80 -9.96
N ASN A 103 10.71 0.45 -8.68
CA ASN A 103 11.39 1.17 -7.60
C ASN A 103 12.47 0.35 -6.89
N GLU A 104 12.77 -0.85 -7.39
CA GLU A 104 13.68 -1.80 -6.73
C GLU A 104 13.30 -2.08 -5.28
N LEU A 105 11.99 -2.09 -4.98
CA LEU A 105 11.49 -2.35 -3.65
C LEU A 105 11.87 -3.77 -3.23
N THR A 106 12.49 -3.90 -2.05
CA THR A 106 12.82 -5.17 -1.42
C THR A 106 11.79 -5.58 -0.38
N ALA A 107 11.04 -4.61 0.16
CA ALA A 107 9.88 -4.86 1.03
C ALA A 107 8.79 -3.80 0.82
N LEU A 108 7.54 -4.23 0.97
CA LEU A 108 6.35 -3.38 0.91
C LEU A 108 5.39 -3.82 2.03
N ASP A 109 5.12 -2.93 2.97
CA ASP A 109 4.13 -3.15 4.02
C ASP A 109 2.95 -2.19 3.84
N VAL A 110 1.81 -2.73 3.40
CA VAL A 110 0.54 -2.01 3.23
C VAL A 110 -0.49 -2.40 4.29
N SER A 111 -0.09 -3.13 5.34
CA SER A 111 -1.01 -3.77 6.29
C SER A 111 -1.86 -2.78 7.11
N LYS A 112 -1.41 -1.53 7.22
CA LYS A 112 -2.14 -0.44 7.90
C LYS A 112 -2.95 0.44 6.96
N ASN A 113 -2.95 0.19 5.65
CA ASN A 113 -3.75 0.92 4.66
C ASN A 113 -4.96 0.06 4.23
N ILE A 114 -5.94 -0.07 5.12
CA ILE A 114 -7.07 -0.99 4.97
C ILE A 114 -8.06 -0.58 3.88
N GLU A 115 -8.05 0.70 3.48
CA GLU A 115 -8.90 1.26 2.41
C GLU A 115 -8.30 1.10 1.00
N LEU A 116 -7.22 0.34 0.86
CA LEU A 116 -6.56 0.13 -0.42
C LEU A 116 -7.40 -0.80 -1.32
N HIS A 117 -7.75 -0.30 -2.50
CA HIS A 117 -8.50 -1.02 -3.54
C HIS A 117 -7.61 -1.52 -4.68
N ASN A 118 -6.56 -0.75 -5.01
CA ASN A 118 -5.65 -1.04 -6.12
C ASN A 118 -4.19 -0.98 -5.67
N LEU A 119 -3.44 -2.03 -5.99
CA LEU A 119 -2.00 -2.11 -5.75
C LEU A 119 -1.28 -2.52 -7.03
N SER A 120 -0.35 -1.69 -7.50
CA SER A 120 0.64 -2.09 -8.49
C SER A 120 2.04 -1.92 -7.92
N CYS A 121 2.73 -3.04 -7.72
CA CYS A 121 4.11 -3.11 -7.25
C CYS A 121 4.98 -3.96 -8.18
N SER A 122 4.63 -4.04 -9.46
CA SER A 122 5.38 -4.80 -10.46
C SER A 122 6.79 -4.24 -10.70
N HIS A 123 7.67 -5.07 -11.27
CA HIS A 123 9.07 -4.69 -11.54
C HIS A 123 9.82 -4.23 -10.29
N ASN A 124 9.77 -5.02 -9.23
CA ASN A 124 10.50 -4.78 -7.99
C ASN A 124 11.31 -6.03 -7.61
N LYS A 125 11.80 -6.11 -6.38
CA LYS A 125 12.61 -7.22 -5.85
C LYS A 125 11.92 -7.87 -4.64
N LEU A 126 10.58 -7.82 -4.59
CA LEU A 126 9.82 -8.35 -3.46
C LEU A 126 9.91 -9.88 -3.45
N THR A 127 10.28 -10.44 -2.30
CA THR A 127 10.30 -11.90 -2.07
C THR A 127 9.05 -12.38 -1.34
N GLU A 128 8.27 -11.45 -0.78
CA GLU A 128 7.01 -11.68 -0.12
C GLU A 128 6.10 -10.45 -0.24
N LEU A 129 4.79 -10.68 -0.17
CA LEU A 129 3.78 -9.64 -0.11
C LEU A 129 2.61 -10.14 0.74
N ASN A 130 2.29 -9.45 1.83
CA ASN A 130 1.21 -9.83 2.74
C ASN A 130 0.05 -8.84 2.61
N LEU A 131 -1.11 -9.35 2.19
CA LEU A 131 -2.32 -8.55 1.94
C LEU A 131 -3.48 -8.89 2.87
N LEU A 132 -3.22 -9.62 3.96
CA LEU A 132 -4.24 -10.14 4.88
C LEU A 132 -5.18 -9.06 5.43
N LYS A 133 -4.70 -7.82 5.56
CA LYS A 133 -5.47 -6.69 6.13
C LYS A 133 -6.13 -5.82 5.06
N ASN A 134 -5.77 -5.97 3.80
CA ASN A 134 -6.23 -5.12 2.70
C ASN A 134 -7.50 -5.73 2.08
N VAL A 135 -8.55 -5.83 2.89
CA VAL A 135 -9.79 -6.54 2.56
C VAL A 135 -10.54 -5.95 1.36
N ASN A 136 -10.28 -4.68 1.05
CA ASN A 136 -10.92 -3.93 -0.02
C ASN A 136 -10.22 -4.08 -1.39
N LEU A 137 -9.04 -4.71 -1.46
CA LEU A 137 -8.31 -4.93 -2.71
C LEU A 137 -9.12 -5.75 -3.71
N SER A 138 -9.19 -5.26 -4.95
CA SER A 138 -9.75 -5.95 -6.11
C SER A 138 -8.85 -5.90 -7.34
N TRP A 139 -7.76 -5.13 -7.31
CA TRP A 139 -6.76 -5.08 -8.37
C TRP A 139 -5.35 -5.19 -7.78
N ILE A 140 -4.62 -6.22 -8.19
CA ILE A 140 -3.24 -6.44 -7.79
C ILE A 140 -2.40 -6.69 -9.04
N ASP A 141 -1.35 -5.90 -9.20
CA ASP A 141 -0.28 -6.14 -10.14
C ASP A 141 1.04 -6.30 -9.39
N CYS A 142 1.63 -7.50 -9.44
CA CYS A 142 2.87 -7.82 -8.76
C CYS A 142 3.85 -8.64 -9.61
N TYR A 143 3.66 -8.72 -10.94
CA TYR A 143 4.61 -9.40 -11.83
C TYR A 143 6.00 -8.75 -11.82
N ASN A 144 7.01 -9.47 -12.30
CA ASN A 144 8.43 -9.12 -12.24
C ASN A 144 8.87 -8.81 -10.80
N ASN A 145 8.68 -9.79 -9.91
CA ASN A 145 9.19 -9.81 -8.54
C ASN A 145 9.92 -11.15 -8.28
N GLN A 146 10.06 -11.56 -7.02
CA GLN A 146 10.78 -12.77 -6.59
C GLN A 146 9.94 -13.62 -5.63
N ILE A 147 8.61 -13.54 -5.70
CA ILE A 147 7.68 -14.22 -4.79
C ILE A 147 7.44 -15.66 -5.27
N LYS A 148 7.82 -16.65 -4.45
CA LYS A 148 7.71 -18.06 -4.84
C LYS A 148 7.56 -19.01 -3.66
N GLY A 149 7.33 -20.29 -3.95
CA GLY A 149 7.28 -21.37 -2.96
C GLY A 149 6.28 -21.07 -1.83
N GLU A 150 6.71 -21.20 -0.59
CA GLU A 150 5.86 -20.95 0.60
C GLU A 150 5.37 -19.50 0.68
N LYS A 151 6.17 -18.52 0.25
CA LYS A 151 5.77 -17.10 0.25
C LYS A 151 4.67 -16.81 -0.76
N MET A 152 4.74 -17.43 -1.93
CA MET A 152 3.62 -17.40 -2.89
C MET A 152 2.38 -18.08 -2.34
N GLY A 153 2.54 -19.22 -1.65
CA GLY A 153 1.45 -19.91 -0.96
C GLY A 153 0.77 -19.03 0.09
N ALA A 154 1.55 -18.33 0.92
CA ALA A 154 1.02 -17.39 1.90
C ALA A 154 0.30 -16.20 1.24
N PHE A 155 0.88 -15.65 0.17
CA PHE A 155 0.28 -14.56 -0.60
C PHE A 155 -1.11 -14.92 -1.13
N VAL A 156 -1.26 -16.03 -1.88
CA VAL A 156 -2.56 -16.43 -2.44
C VAL A 156 -3.57 -16.84 -1.37
N ASN A 157 -3.10 -17.31 -0.20
CA ASN A 157 -3.98 -17.62 0.93
C ASN A 157 -4.50 -16.37 1.66
N ASN A 158 -3.76 -15.27 1.61
CA ASN A 158 -4.14 -14.02 2.26
C ASN A 158 -4.88 -13.05 1.35
N LEU A 159 -5.11 -13.42 0.09
CA LEU A 159 -6.00 -12.66 -0.79
C LEU A 159 -7.40 -12.54 -0.16
N PRO A 160 -8.05 -11.36 -0.25
CA PRO A 160 -9.41 -11.23 0.24
C PRO A 160 -10.36 -12.05 -0.61
N LYS A 161 -11.36 -12.67 0.01
CA LYS A 161 -12.45 -13.35 -0.70
C LYS A 161 -13.30 -12.28 -1.38
N ARG A 162 -13.44 -12.34 -2.70
CA ARG A 162 -14.17 -11.34 -3.50
C ARG A 162 -15.60 -11.78 -3.77
N ASP A 163 -16.46 -10.81 -4.06
CA ASP A 163 -17.79 -11.07 -4.60
C ASP A 163 -17.64 -11.65 -6.03
N PRO A 164 -18.17 -12.86 -6.32
CA PRO A 164 -18.05 -13.46 -7.65
C PRO A 164 -18.83 -12.71 -8.75
N SER A 165 -19.72 -11.77 -8.40
CA SER A 165 -20.41 -10.91 -9.38
C SER A 165 -19.56 -9.74 -9.88
N LEU A 166 -18.43 -9.47 -9.21
CA LEU A 166 -17.51 -8.40 -9.56
C LEU A 166 -16.17 -8.99 -9.99
N THR A 167 -15.59 -8.47 -11.06
CA THR A 167 -14.26 -8.89 -11.49
C THR A 167 -13.19 -8.34 -10.53
N SER A 168 -12.27 -9.21 -10.11
CA SER A 168 -11.07 -8.83 -9.35
C SER A 168 -9.85 -9.45 -10.02
N TRP A 169 -8.82 -8.64 -10.28
CA TRP A 169 -7.70 -9.02 -11.15
C TRP A 169 -6.39 -9.18 -10.39
N LEU A 170 -5.72 -10.30 -10.63
CA LEU A 170 -4.39 -10.59 -10.15
C LEU A 170 -3.43 -10.80 -11.34
N PHE A 171 -2.59 -9.81 -11.60
CA PHE A 171 -1.51 -9.89 -12.60
C PHE A 171 -0.22 -10.29 -11.88
N ILE A 172 0.22 -11.53 -12.04
CA ILE A 172 1.22 -12.12 -11.13
C ILE A 172 2.52 -12.54 -11.79
N VAL A 173 2.49 -12.82 -13.09
CA VAL A 173 3.68 -13.28 -13.82
C VAL A 173 3.86 -12.55 -15.14
N ASN A 174 5.10 -12.25 -15.48
CA ASN A 174 5.52 -11.84 -16.80
C ASN A 174 6.04 -13.06 -17.57
N THR A 175 5.32 -13.43 -18.63
CA THR A 175 5.59 -14.60 -19.46
C THR A 175 6.49 -14.31 -20.67
N ASP A 176 6.99 -13.08 -20.81
CA ASP A 176 7.91 -12.74 -21.89
C ASP A 176 9.30 -13.33 -21.62
N SER A 177 9.92 -13.85 -22.68
CA SER A 177 11.28 -14.37 -22.63
C SER A 177 12.27 -13.29 -22.19
N GLY A 178 13.05 -13.58 -21.15
CA GLY A 178 14.08 -12.64 -20.65
C GLY A 178 13.53 -11.46 -19.83
N SER A 179 12.26 -11.50 -19.41
CA SER A 179 11.64 -10.46 -18.56
C SER A 179 12.33 -10.24 -17.22
N GLY A 180 13.10 -11.24 -16.75
CA GLY A 180 13.65 -11.25 -15.40
C GLY A 180 12.60 -11.61 -14.34
N GLU A 181 11.44 -12.14 -14.75
CA GLU A 181 10.42 -12.65 -13.83
C GLU A 181 11.01 -13.71 -12.89
N GLY A 182 10.81 -13.49 -11.60
CA GLY A 182 11.23 -14.38 -10.54
C GLY A 182 10.08 -14.87 -9.68
N ASN A 183 8.86 -14.37 -9.90
CA ASN A 183 7.67 -14.97 -9.32
C ASN A 183 7.45 -16.36 -9.88
N GLU A 184 7.10 -17.29 -9.00
CA GLU A 184 6.71 -18.65 -9.38
C GLU A 184 5.42 -19.00 -8.67
N ILE A 185 4.35 -19.23 -9.45
CA ILE A 185 3.06 -19.68 -8.96
C ILE A 185 2.69 -21.02 -9.60
N SER A 186 2.45 -22.03 -8.76
CA SER A 186 2.07 -23.37 -9.21
C SER A 186 0.59 -23.44 -9.59
N VAL A 187 0.20 -24.48 -10.32
CA VAL A 187 -1.23 -24.77 -10.63
C VAL A 187 -2.11 -24.79 -9.38
N SER A 188 -1.65 -25.40 -8.28
CA SER A 188 -2.42 -25.45 -7.02
C SER A 188 -2.58 -24.08 -6.36
N GLN A 189 -1.56 -23.22 -6.45
CA GLN A 189 -1.61 -21.85 -5.93
C GLN A 189 -2.52 -20.97 -6.79
N VAL A 190 -2.53 -21.14 -8.12
CA VAL A 190 -3.50 -20.48 -9.00
C VAL A 190 -4.92 -20.86 -8.61
N ASN A 191 -5.20 -22.16 -8.43
CA ASN A 191 -6.52 -22.63 -7.99
C ASN A 191 -6.92 -22.04 -6.63
N THR A 192 -5.96 -21.82 -5.73
CA THR A 192 -6.19 -21.19 -4.42
C THR A 192 -6.62 -19.72 -4.55
N ALA A 193 -6.02 -18.97 -5.48
CA ALA A 193 -6.44 -17.60 -5.79
C ALA A 193 -7.82 -17.57 -6.48
N LYS A 194 -8.06 -18.45 -7.46
CA LYS A 194 -9.36 -18.57 -8.14
C LYS A 194 -10.49 -18.95 -7.20
N ALA A 195 -10.25 -19.84 -6.23
CA ALA A 195 -11.21 -20.18 -5.18
C ALA A 195 -11.58 -18.97 -4.29
N ARG A 196 -10.78 -17.90 -4.30
CA ARG A 196 -11.07 -16.61 -3.66
C ARG A 196 -11.71 -15.59 -4.60
N ASN A 197 -12.11 -16.01 -5.80
CA ASN A 197 -12.73 -15.20 -6.86
C ASN A 197 -11.78 -14.14 -7.44
N TRP A 198 -10.52 -14.53 -7.67
CA TRP A 198 -9.53 -13.71 -8.39
C TRP A 198 -9.25 -14.28 -9.77
N GLU A 199 -9.32 -13.42 -10.78
CA GLU A 199 -8.87 -13.72 -12.13
C GLU A 199 -7.34 -13.62 -12.17
N VAL A 200 -6.69 -14.78 -12.31
CA VAL A 200 -5.22 -14.88 -12.32
C VAL A 200 -4.72 -14.76 -13.74
N ASN A 201 -3.95 -13.71 -14.02
CA ASN A 201 -3.50 -13.34 -15.36
C ASN A 201 -1.98 -13.14 -15.39
N ASN A 202 -1.42 -13.28 -16.59
CA ASN A 202 -0.09 -12.77 -16.89
C ASN A 202 -0.13 -11.25 -17.12
N HIS A 203 1.04 -10.62 -17.25
CA HIS A 203 1.18 -9.18 -17.47
C HIS A 203 0.46 -8.62 -18.72
N LYS A 204 0.06 -9.47 -19.69
CA LYS A 204 -0.70 -9.07 -20.89
C LYS A 204 -2.21 -9.12 -20.69
N GLY A 205 -2.67 -9.58 -19.51
CA GLY A 205 -4.08 -9.80 -19.23
C GLY A 205 -4.62 -11.10 -19.81
N GLU A 206 -3.75 -12.05 -20.16
CA GLU A 206 -4.14 -13.40 -20.56
C GLU A 206 -4.22 -14.29 -19.32
N GLU A 207 -5.21 -15.18 -19.26
CA GLU A 207 -5.38 -16.10 -18.15
C GLU A 207 -4.11 -16.95 -17.95
N TYR A 208 -3.67 -17.06 -16.68
CA TYR A 208 -2.50 -17.84 -16.32
C TYR A 208 -2.89 -19.05 -15.46
N HIS A 209 -2.39 -20.23 -15.85
CA HIS A 209 -2.79 -21.51 -15.23
C HIS A 209 -1.76 -22.08 -14.25
N GLY A 210 -0.63 -21.39 -14.03
CA GLY A 210 0.46 -21.87 -13.20
C GLY A 210 1.52 -22.62 -13.99
N LYS A 211 2.71 -22.75 -13.39
CA LYS A 211 3.79 -23.62 -13.86
C LYS A 211 3.74 -24.99 -13.17
#